data_AF-A0A8H6M891-F1
#
_entry.id   AF-A0A8H6M891-F1
#
_cell.length_a   1.000
_cell.length_b   1.000
_cell.length_c   1.000
_cell.angle_alpha   90.00
_cell.angle_beta   90.00
_cell.angle_gamma   90.00
#
_symmetry.space_group_name_H-M   'P 1'
#
loop_
_entity.id
_entity.type
_entity.pdbx_description
1 polymer ?
#
loop_
_entity_poly.entity_id
_entity_poly.type
_entity_poly.pdbx_seq_one_letter_code
_entity_poly.pdbx_strand_id
1 'polypeptide(L)'
;MFTKRTTYLALLAAALGGANAHLAAWHEGMYCLNGNTGNQDLNSYDIVTPLYQLPFRDWWCTATSSPPAAGKYIDLPAGGSFKIEIASNRAKTELSYGGRDTSEWPDGQSYPQDYHDAGCITSPNMHAQDQSRAAGTAFAISYHSDIKDVTPENLVVFSVRYNTPWKRIIYYDVPASLPSCPPDGCTCAWGWVPNGCGQPNMYHQAFKCRVSNAKSSVPVKVPAAAPKWCEGNESACVGGSKQMIYWNQKEGNNVVVDGRDRRGDFKSPGYNMGMGFRDGAQNDIFGGSPAPASSSTSSSGGSKPTSTQGAKVNNAPTSTAAGSTSTSSSSSSSPAETPKAFSEKAQRPQSCQRKRRRAAAERREMEAREEVRREEVKREEVKREEVKREEVKRAIGGHHAVHAKRSF
;
A
#
# COMPACT_ATOMS: atom_id res chain seq x y z
N MET A 1 12.38 -25.63 -61.14
CA MET A 1 12.41 -26.88 -60.35
C MET A 1 13.35 -26.70 -59.17
N PHE A 2 12.82 -26.93 -57.97
CA PHE A 2 13.49 -27.17 -56.67
C PHE A 2 14.43 -26.10 -56.06
N THR A 3 13.77 -25.24 -55.30
CA THR A 3 14.10 -24.68 -53.98
C THR A 3 15.06 -25.53 -53.13
N LYS A 4 16.07 -24.90 -52.50
CA LYS A 4 16.62 -25.35 -51.21
C LYS A 4 16.68 -24.18 -50.24
N ARG A 5 15.67 -24.16 -49.36
CA ARG A 5 15.69 -23.47 -48.07
C ARG A 5 16.34 -24.42 -47.06
N THR A 6 17.35 -23.96 -46.34
CA THR A 6 17.69 -24.55 -45.03
C THR A 6 17.84 -23.40 -44.06
N THR A 7 16.76 -23.16 -43.33
CA THR A 7 16.58 -22.12 -42.33
C THR A 7 17.38 -22.49 -41.07
N TYR A 8 18.17 -21.56 -40.55
CA TYR A 8 18.81 -21.66 -39.24
C TYR A 8 17.72 -21.69 -38.15
N LEU A 9 17.62 -22.79 -37.40
CA LEU A 9 16.93 -22.80 -36.10
C LEU A 9 17.90 -22.22 -35.06
N ALA A 10 17.82 -20.91 -34.83
CA ALA A 10 18.37 -20.30 -33.62
C ALA A 10 17.40 -20.60 -32.46
N LEU A 11 17.90 -21.32 -31.46
CA LEU A 11 17.25 -21.53 -30.17
C LEU A 11 17.01 -20.18 -29.48
N LEU A 12 15.77 -19.68 -29.55
CA LEU A 12 15.31 -18.60 -28.68
C LEU A 12 14.92 -19.23 -27.33
N ALA A 13 15.88 -19.43 -26.45
CA ALA A 13 15.61 -19.65 -25.04
C ALA A 13 15.09 -18.32 -24.47
N ALA A 14 13.78 -18.08 -24.59
CA ALA A 14 13.12 -17.02 -23.87
C ALA A 14 13.23 -17.35 -22.37
N ALA A 15 14.16 -16.68 -21.70
CA ALA A 15 14.17 -16.60 -20.25
C ALA A 15 12.84 -15.96 -19.83
N LEU A 16 11.86 -16.80 -19.49
CA LEU A 16 10.71 -16.41 -18.67
C LEU A 16 11.23 -16.08 -17.27
N GLY A 17 11.94 -14.95 -17.16
CA GLY A 17 12.09 -14.27 -15.88
C GLY A 17 10.70 -13.81 -15.48
N GLY A 18 10.00 -14.63 -14.71
CA GLY A 18 8.69 -14.26 -14.18
C GLY A 18 8.84 -12.95 -13.42
N ALA A 19 8.20 -11.89 -13.92
CA ALA A 19 8.13 -10.61 -13.24
C ALA A 19 7.40 -10.81 -11.89
N ASN A 20 8.18 -11.00 -10.83
CA ASN A 20 7.74 -11.16 -9.45
C ASN A 20 8.30 -9.98 -8.66
N ALA A 21 7.74 -8.79 -8.88
CA ALA A 21 8.18 -7.60 -8.16
C ALA A 21 7.01 -6.82 -7.57
N HIS A 22 6.15 -7.53 -6.84
CA HIS A 22 5.16 -6.88 -5.99
C HIS A 22 5.86 -6.10 -4.88
N LEU A 23 5.25 -5.01 -4.39
CA LEU A 23 5.91 -4.07 -3.47
C LEU A 23 5.20 -3.96 -2.13
N ALA A 24 5.97 -3.64 -1.10
CA ALA A 24 5.50 -3.46 0.27
C ALA A 24 6.21 -2.28 0.94
N ALA A 25 5.53 -1.64 1.90
CA ALA A 25 6.17 -0.74 2.85
C ALA A 25 6.84 -1.53 3.97
N TRP A 26 8.11 -1.23 4.23
CA TRP A 26 8.95 -1.89 5.22
C TRP A 26 9.36 -0.90 6.30
N HIS A 27 9.14 -1.31 7.55
CA HIS A 27 9.56 -0.59 8.75
C HIS A 27 9.63 -1.56 9.94
N GLU A 28 10.47 -1.29 10.94
CA GLU A 28 10.57 -2.16 12.13
C GLU A 28 9.26 -2.27 12.92
N GLY A 29 8.40 -1.26 12.80
CA GLY A 29 7.08 -1.20 13.42
C GLY A 29 5.99 -1.97 12.66
N MET A 30 6.34 -2.74 11.63
CA MET A 30 5.36 -3.47 10.82
C MET A 30 5.01 -4.85 11.39
N TYR A 31 3.78 -5.28 11.17
CA TYR A 31 3.39 -6.66 11.41
C TYR A 31 4.03 -7.59 10.37
N CYS A 32 4.41 -8.79 10.78
CA CYS A 32 5.06 -9.80 9.94
C CYS A 32 6.30 -9.30 9.18
N LEU A 33 7.12 -8.47 9.82
CA LEU A 33 8.43 -8.06 9.28
C LEU A 33 9.28 -9.25 8.80
N ASN A 34 9.20 -10.38 9.50
CA ASN A 34 9.91 -11.62 9.16
C ASN A 34 9.04 -12.62 8.37
N GLY A 35 7.99 -12.14 7.71
CA GLY A 35 6.99 -13.00 7.06
C GLY A 35 6.08 -13.72 8.06
N ASN A 36 5.33 -14.70 7.55
CA ASN A 36 4.21 -15.32 8.28
C ASN A 36 4.60 -16.54 9.13
N THR A 37 5.89 -16.81 9.29
CA THR A 37 6.38 -18.02 9.99
C THR A 37 6.77 -17.78 11.44
N GLY A 38 6.91 -16.51 11.85
CA GLY A 38 7.38 -16.11 13.18
C GLY A 38 8.90 -16.23 13.40
N ASN A 39 9.63 -16.89 12.50
CA ASN A 39 11.09 -16.95 12.52
C ASN A 39 11.68 -15.74 11.80
N GLN A 40 12.90 -15.33 12.17
CA GLN A 40 13.60 -14.28 11.44
C GLN A 40 13.83 -14.69 9.98
N ASP A 41 13.43 -13.82 9.07
CA ASP A 41 13.61 -13.97 7.63
C ASP A 41 14.06 -12.63 7.04
N LEU A 42 15.36 -12.51 6.78
CA LEU A 42 15.98 -11.31 6.21
C LEU A 42 15.73 -11.18 4.70
N ASN A 43 15.14 -12.20 4.05
CA ASN A 43 14.84 -12.21 2.62
C ASN A 43 13.36 -12.49 2.37
N SER A 44 12.50 -11.97 3.25
CA SER A 44 11.08 -12.27 3.20
C SER A 44 10.38 -11.63 2.01
N TYR A 45 9.60 -12.45 1.31
CA TYR A 45 8.71 -12.06 0.21
C TYR A 45 7.23 -12.16 0.60
N ASP A 46 6.91 -12.69 1.77
CA ASP A 46 5.52 -13.03 2.15
C ASP A 46 4.58 -11.81 2.07
N ILE A 47 5.04 -10.66 2.58
CA ILE A 47 4.21 -9.45 2.73
C ILE A 47 4.03 -8.63 1.45
N VAL A 48 4.80 -8.93 0.40
CA VAL A 48 4.62 -8.26 -0.89
C VAL A 48 3.54 -8.94 -1.72
N THR A 49 2.92 -10.01 -1.26
CA THR A 49 1.86 -10.69 -2.03
C THR A 49 0.66 -9.75 -2.22
N PRO A 50 0.13 -9.59 -3.45
CA PRO A 50 -1.02 -8.73 -3.71
C PRO A 50 -2.32 -9.34 -3.17
N LEU A 51 -3.29 -8.48 -2.85
CA LEU A 51 -4.60 -8.86 -2.33
C LEU A 51 -5.65 -8.74 -3.45
N TYR A 52 -6.25 -9.85 -3.85
CA TYR A 52 -7.23 -9.88 -4.93
C TYR A 52 -8.28 -10.97 -4.71
N GLN A 53 -9.56 -10.60 -4.79
CA GLN A 53 -10.71 -11.50 -4.62
C GLN A 53 -10.61 -12.40 -3.37
N LEU A 54 -10.26 -11.77 -2.24
CA LEU A 54 -10.19 -12.44 -0.94
C LEU A 54 -11.44 -12.13 -0.09
N PRO A 55 -11.91 -13.06 0.76
CA PRO A 55 -12.85 -12.76 1.84
C PRO A 55 -12.28 -11.73 2.82
N PHE A 56 -13.13 -11.04 3.59
CA PHE A 56 -12.71 -9.92 4.45
C PHE A 56 -11.57 -10.32 5.40
N ARG A 57 -11.72 -11.45 6.10
CA ARG A 57 -10.71 -11.95 7.04
C ARG A 57 -9.34 -12.26 6.41
N ASP A 58 -9.31 -12.50 5.10
CA ASP A 58 -8.12 -12.96 4.39
C ASP A 58 -7.35 -11.78 3.78
N TRP A 59 -7.98 -10.60 3.59
CA TRP A 59 -7.30 -9.38 3.16
C TRP A 59 -7.17 -8.32 4.27
N TRP A 60 -8.11 -8.27 5.23
CA TRP A 60 -8.10 -7.30 6.32
C TRP A 60 -6.91 -7.53 7.22
N CYS A 61 -6.03 -6.53 7.29
CA CYS A 61 -4.78 -6.61 8.04
C CYS A 61 -4.07 -7.96 7.83
N THR A 62 -3.87 -8.34 6.56
CA THR A 62 -3.10 -9.54 6.24
C THR A 62 -1.75 -9.52 6.93
N ALA A 63 -1.27 -10.68 7.37
CA ALA A 63 0.00 -10.82 8.07
C ALA A 63 0.01 -10.12 9.44
N THR A 64 -1.09 -10.17 10.21
CA THR A 64 -1.14 -9.72 11.62
C THR A 64 -0.75 -10.76 12.64
N SER A 65 -0.44 -11.99 12.21
CA SER A 65 -0.10 -13.10 13.11
C SER A 65 1.17 -12.86 13.93
N SER A 66 2.01 -11.91 13.53
CA SER A 66 3.25 -11.58 14.23
C SER A 66 3.34 -10.07 14.42
N PRO A 67 3.06 -9.56 15.64
CA PRO A 67 3.24 -8.14 15.91
C PRO A 67 4.72 -7.74 15.81
N PRO A 68 4.99 -6.42 15.67
CA PRO A 68 6.34 -5.89 15.79
C PRO A 68 6.99 -6.28 17.14
N ALA A 69 8.32 -6.27 17.19
CA ALA A 69 9.02 -6.43 18.46
C ALA A 69 8.65 -5.30 19.44
N ALA A 70 8.68 -5.59 20.74
CA ALA A 70 8.35 -4.58 21.76
C ALA A 70 9.19 -3.31 21.60
N GLY A 71 8.55 -2.15 21.70
CA GLY A 71 9.20 -0.84 21.52
C GLY A 71 9.41 -0.43 20.05
N LYS A 72 9.07 -1.26 19.07
CA LYS A 72 9.16 -0.90 17.64
C LYS A 72 7.86 -0.28 17.14
N TYR A 73 7.94 0.99 16.78
CA TYR A 73 6.83 1.79 16.25
C TYR A 73 7.34 2.61 15.07
N ILE A 74 6.46 2.92 14.11
CA ILE A 74 6.65 4.10 13.26
C ILE A 74 6.49 5.34 14.15
N ASP A 75 7.50 6.20 14.18
CA ASP A 75 7.40 7.50 14.83
C ASP A 75 6.80 8.52 13.85
N LEU A 76 5.68 9.12 14.21
CA LEU A 76 4.95 10.11 13.42
C LEU A 76 5.15 11.50 14.04
N PRO A 77 6.17 12.27 13.61
CA PRO A 77 6.38 13.61 14.15
C PRO A 77 5.29 14.56 13.66
N ALA A 78 4.38 15.00 14.53
CA ALA A 78 3.31 15.90 14.16
C ALA A 78 3.85 17.19 13.49
N GLY A 79 3.45 17.45 12.25
CA GLY A 79 3.91 18.58 11.43
C GLY A 79 5.26 18.37 10.75
N GLY A 80 5.85 17.18 10.87
CA GLY A 80 7.05 16.76 10.16
C GLY A 80 6.74 15.67 9.12
N SER A 81 7.76 14.88 8.80
CA SER A 81 7.66 13.74 7.88
C SER A 81 8.40 12.53 8.44
N PHE A 82 7.98 11.32 8.04
CA PHE A 82 8.64 10.06 8.43
C PHE A 82 9.09 9.27 7.20
N LYS A 83 10.19 8.51 7.35
CA LYS A 83 10.81 7.69 6.30
C LYS A 83 10.16 6.31 6.27
N ILE A 84 9.85 5.83 5.07
CA ILE A 84 9.44 4.45 4.79
C ILE A 84 10.24 3.93 3.60
N GLU A 85 10.58 2.65 3.64
CA GLU A 85 11.17 1.95 2.49
C GLU A 85 10.08 1.16 1.77
N ILE A 86 9.87 1.40 0.48
CA ILE A 86 9.03 0.54 -0.36
C ILE A 86 9.93 -0.37 -1.21
N ALA A 87 9.78 -1.68 -1.05
CA ALA A 87 10.67 -2.63 -1.70
C ALA A 87 9.96 -3.94 -2.07
N SER A 88 10.53 -4.67 -3.04
CA SER A 88 10.00 -5.95 -3.54
C SER A 88 10.32 -7.15 -2.67
N ASN A 89 11.24 -6.98 -1.72
CA ASN A 89 11.60 -7.98 -0.73
C ASN A 89 12.27 -7.27 0.45
N ARG A 90 12.19 -7.83 1.65
CA ARG A 90 12.89 -7.29 2.82
C ARG A 90 14.39 -7.14 2.60
N ALA A 91 15.01 -8.08 1.88
CA ALA A 91 16.44 -8.04 1.56
C ALA A 91 16.85 -6.76 0.83
N LYS A 92 15.90 -6.12 0.14
CA LYS A 92 16.11 -4.89 -0.62
C LYS A 92 15.88 -3.62 0.22
N THR A 93 15.93 -3.75 1.55
CA THR A 93 15.78 -2.65 2.52
C THR A 93 16.96 -2.57 3.48
N GLU A 94 17.08 -1.48 4.23
CA GLU A 94 18.11 -1.35 5.29
C GLU A 94 17.86 -2.31 6.46
N LEU A 95 16.69 -2.94 6.53
CA LEU A 95 16.29 -3.88 7.60
C LEU A 95 16.92 -5.28 7.46
N SER A 96 17.76 -5.48 6.45
CA SER A 96 18.40 -6.75 6.13
C SER A 96 19.85 -6.56 5.66
N TYR A 97 20.73 -7.49 6.03
CA TYR A 97 22.12 -7.56 5.56
C TYR A 97 22.92 -6.25 5.66
N GLY A 98 22.58 -5.38 6.63
CA GLY A 98 23.20 -4.06 6.77
C GLY A 98 22.98 -3.14 5.55
N GLY A 99 21.89 -3.33 4.80
CA GLY A 99 21.57 -2.56 3.60
C GLY A 99 22.38 -2.93 2.36
N ARG A 100 23.21 -3.98 2.41
CA ARG A 100 24.10 -4.40 1.30
C ARG A 100 23.37 -4.57 -0.03
N ASP A 101 22.15 -5.10 0.00
CA ASP A 101 21.41 -5.46 -1.22
C ASP A 101 20.37 -4.39 -1.60
N THR A 102 20.50 -3.17 -1.05
CA THR A 102 19.64 -2.01 -1.35
C THR A 102 20.14 -1.23 -2.56
N SER A 103 19.23 -0.46 -3.17
CA SER A 103 19.54 0.52 -4.21
C SER A 103 18.61 1.73 -4.09
N GLU A 104 18.65 2.68 -5.04
CA GLU A 104 17.61 3.71 -5.12
C GLU A 104 16.22 3.13 -5.46
N TRP A 105 16.19 1.97 -6.12
CA TRP A 105 14.99 1.35 -6.65
C TRP A 105 14.47 0.20 -5.76
N PRO A 106 13.14 -0.04 -5.77
CA PRO A 106 12.50 -1.01 -4.86
C PRO A 106 13.00 -2.46 -4.92
N ASP A 107 13.65 -2.89 -6.00
CA ASP A 107 14.13 -4.27 -6.20
C ASP A 107 15.65 -4.45 -6.01
N GLY A 108 16.35 -3.38 -5.61
CA GLY A 108 17.80 -3.40 -5.45
C GLY A 108 18.58 -3.31 -6.76
N GLN A 109 17.94 -2.97 -7.88
CA GLN A 109 18.60 -2.75 -9.17
C GLN A 109 18.75 -1.25 -9.49
N SER A 110 19.35 -0.93 -10.63
CA SER A 110 19.51 0.46 -11.09
C SER A 110 18.83 0.66 -12.43
N TYR A 111 18.09 1.76 -12.56
CA TYR A 111 17.39 2.16 -13.78
C TYR A 111 17.60 3.66 -14.07
N PRO A 112 17.38 4.11 -15.32
CA PRO A 112 17.42 5.52 -15.68
C PRO A 112 16.41 6.36 -14.87
N GLN A 113 16.69 7.65 -14.65
CA GLN A 113 15.76 8.49 -13.90
C GLN A 113 14.44 8.74 -14.63
N ASP A 114 14.48 8.76 -15.96
CA ASP A 114 13.35 8.85 -16.89
C ASP A 114 12.81 7.49 -17.32
N TYR A 115 12.93 6.48 -16.44
CA TYR A 115 12.51 5.11 -16.76
C TYR A 115 11.05 5.07 -17.19
N HIS A 116 10.82 4.56 -18.38
CA HIS A 116 9.52 4.46 -19.00
C HIS A 116 9.39 3.18 -19.83
N ASP A 117 8.17 2.67 -19.91
CA ASP A 117 7.78 1.60 -20.83
C ASP A 117 6.35 1.85 -21.30
N ALA A 118 6.13 1.94 -22.62
CA ALA A 118 4.82 2.26 -23.19
C ALA A 118 3.74 1.21 -22.87
N GLY A 119 4.15 -0.03 -22.61
CA GLY A 119 3.28 -1.09 -22.12
C GLY A 119 3.10 -0.97 -20.61
N CYS A 120 4.08 -1.48 -19.87
CA CYS A 120 4.16 -1.46 -18.41
C CYS A 120 5.59 -1.78 -17.96
N ILE A 121 6.09 -1.07 -16.95
CA ILE A 121 7.34 -1.42 -16.30
C ILE A 121 7.14 -2.74 -15.52
N THR A 122 7.89 -3.77 -15.89
CA THR A 122 7.81 -5.10 -15.29
C THR A 122 8.87 -5.35 -14.20
N SER A 123 9.90 -4.50 -14.12
CA SER A 123 10.90 -4.52 -13.05
C SER A 123 11.43 -3.10 -12.82
N PRO A 124 11.40 -2.57 -11.57
CA PRO A 124 10.61 -3.07 -10.46
C PRO A 124 9.12 -2.98 -10.84
N ASN A 125 8.29 -3.98 -10.54
CA ASN A 125 6.88 -4.02 -10.95
C ASN A 125 6.04 -3.03 -10.10
N MET A 126 6.26 -1.74 -10.36
CA MET A 126 5.59 -0.59 -9.76
C MET A 126 4.19 -0.38 -10.34
N HIS A 127 3.75 -1.27 -11.24
CA HIS A 127 2.47 -1.22 -11.92
C HIS A 127 2.18 0.17 -12.53
N ALA A 128 3.16 0.70 -13.26
CA ALA A 128 3.07 1.97 -13.98
C ALA A 128 3.92 1.91 -15.25
N GLN A 129 3.60 2.75 -16.23
CA GLN A 129 4.42 2.96 -17.42
C GLN A 129 5.56 3.93 -17.19
N ASP A 130 5.36 4.89 -16.29
CA ASP A 130 6.30 5.95 -15.92
C ASP A 130 5.91 6.54 -14.55
N GLN A 131 6.72 7.44 -14.00
CA GLN A 131 6.50 8.02 -12.67
C GLN A 131 5.16 8.74 -12.55
N SER A 132 4.73 9.45 -13.58
CA SER A 132 3.49 10.24 -13.58
C SER A 132 2.23 9.39 -13.65
N ARG A 133 2.40 8.08 -13.87
CA ARG A 133 1.33 7.08 -13.91
C ARG A 133 1.29 6.17 -12.68
N ALA A 134 2.25 6.31 -11.75
CA ALA A 134 2.19 5.63 -10.47
C ALA A 134 1.00 6.15 -9.64
N ALA A 135 0.19 5.22 -9.12
CA ALA A 135 -1.16 5.50 -8.63
C ALA A 135 -1.24 6.33 -7.32
N GLY A 136 -0.11 6.42 -6.60
CA GLY A 136 -0.02 6.99 -5.26
C GLY A 136 -0.23 5.94 -4.18
N THR A 137 0.32 6.22 -3.00
CA THR A 137 0.25 5.37 -1.81
C THR A 137 -0.14 6.21 -0.59
N ALA A 138 -0.64 5.55 0.46
CA ALA A 138 -1.13 6.25 1.63
C ALA A 138 -0.76 5.57 2.95
N PHE A 139 -0.76 6.36 4.01
CA PHE A 139 -0.79 5.91 5.39
C PHE A 139 -2.09 6.34 6.07
N ALA A 140 -2.67 5.41 6.82
CA ALA A 140 -3.82 5.62 7.68
C ALA A 140 -3.50 5.33 9.14
N ILE A 141 -4.28 5.90 10.06
CA ILE A 141 -4.12 5.77 11.50
C ILE A 141 -5.47 5.46 12.16
N SER A 142 -5.43 4.56 13.14
CA SER A 142 -6.51 4.26 14.08
C SER A 142 -5.97 4.39 15.50
N TYR A 143 -6.67 5.16 16.34
CA TYR A 143 -6.29 5.42 17.74
C TYR A 143 -6.60 4.23 18.68
N HIS A 144 -6.53 3.01 18.15
CA HIS A 144 -6.68 1.76 18.87
C HIS A 144 -5.35 1.01 18.94
N SER A 145 -4.98 0.61 20.15
CA SER A 145 -3.76 -0.15 20.41
C SER A 145 -3.89 -1.60 19.95
N ASP A 146 -5.01 -2.29 20.24
CA ASP A 146 -5.23 -3.65 19.74
C ASP A 146 -5.74 -3.57 18.30
N ILE A 147 -5.04 -4.27 17.40
CA ILE A 147 -5.40 -4.33 15.99
C ILE A 147 -6.76 -5.01 15.74
N LYS A 148 -7.26 -5.78 16.72
CA LYS A 148 -8.60 -6.38 16.67
C LYS A 148 -9.73 -5.36 16.80
N ASP A 149 -9.43 -4.20 17.39
CA ASP A 149 -10.38 -3.10 17.54
C ASP A 149 -10.33 -2.14 16.35
N VAL A 150 -9.44 -2.39 15.39
CA VAL A 150 -9.31 -1.56 14.17
C VAL A 150 -10.32 -2.03 13.14
N THR A 151 -11.11 -1.09 12.62
CA THR A 151 -12.14 -1.31 11.60
C THR A 151 -11.87 -0.41 10.39
N PRO A 152 -12.47 -0.71 9.21
CA PRO A 152 -12.45 0.19 8.06
C PRO A 152 -12.81 1.65 8.40
N GLU A 153 -13.78 1.84 9.30
CA GLU A 153 -14.35 3.14 9.65
C GLU A 153 -13.48 3.95 10.62
N ASN A 154 -12.68 3.29 11.47
CA ASN A 154 -11.80 3.97 12.43
C ASN A 154 -10.35 4.11 11.93
N LEU A 155 -10.04 3.58 10.75
CA LEU A 155 -8.73 3.68 10.10
C LEU A 155 -8.72 4.81 9.07
N VAL A 156 -8.22 5.98 9.48
CA VAL A 156 -8.33 7.23 8.72
C VAL A 156 -7.05 7.54 7.97
N VAL A 157 -7.12 7.77 6.66
CA VAL A 157 -5.99 8.22 5.85
C VAL A 157 -5.53 9.60 6.33
N PHE A 158 -4.28 9.69 6.80
CA PHE A 158 -3.70 10.94 7.30
C PHE A 158 -2.55 11.47 6.44
N SER A 159 -1.98 10.64 5.56
CA SER A 159 -0.90 11.02 4.66
C SER A 159 -1.02 10.28 3.35
N VAL A 160 -0.77 10.99 2.25
CA VAL A 160 -0.74 10.45 0.89
C VAL A 160 0.54 10.92 0.22
N ARG A 161 1.11 10.07 -0.63
CA ARG A 161 2.16 10.47 -1.55
C ARG A 161 1.74 10.10 -2.97
N TYR A 162 1.77 11.06 -3.88
CA TYR A 162 1.49 10.83 -5.29
C TYR A 162 2.67 10.18 -6.00
N ASN A 163 2.41 9.61 -7.17
CA ASN A 163 3.46 9.07 -8.05
C ASN A 163 4.35 8.04 -7.33
N THR A 164 3.74 7.28 -6.43
CA THR A 164 4.34 6.18 -5.69
C THR A 164 3.55 4.89 -5.93
N PRO A 165 4.20 3.72 -5.79
CA PRO A 165 5.63 3.53 -5.59
C PRO A 165 6.47 3.94 -6.81
N TRP A 166 7.69 4.44 -6.57
CA TRP A 166 8.66 4.76 -7.62
C TRP A 166 10.09 4.48 -7.18
N LYS A 167 10.56 5.25 -6.19
CA LYS A 167 11.83 5.00 -5.49
C LYS A 167 11.60 4.23 -4.19
N ARG A 168 12.66 3.59 -3.69
CA ARG A 168 12.60 2.83 -2.44
C ARG A 168 12.34 3.73 -1.23
N ILE A 169 13.12 4.79 -1.07
CA ILE A 169 12.96 5.71 0.06
C ILE A 169 11.86 6.71 -0.25
N ILE A 170 10.81 6.73 0.58
CA ILE A 170 9.70 7.66 0.47
C ILE A 170 9.46 8.33 1.83
N TYR A 171 9.17 9.62 1.79
CA TYR A 171 8.78 10.40 2.96
C TYR A 171 7.29 10.71 2.91
N TYR A 172 6.62 10.57 4.04
CA TYR A 172 5.19 10.88 4.21
C TYR A 172 5.02 12.00 5.22
N ASP A 173 4.19 12.98 4.89
CA ASP A 173 3.99 14.17 5.71
C ASP A 173 2.90 13.92 6.75
N VAL A 174 3.11 14.38 7.97
CA VAL A 174 2.24 14.15 9.12
C VAL A 174 1.47 15.43 9.44
N PRO A 175 0.12 15.41 9.51
CA PRO A 175 -0.64 16.58 9.93
C PRO A 175 -0.16 17.11 11.29
N ALA A 176 0.06 18.42 11.38
CA ALA A 176 0.51 19.08 12.62
C ALA A 176 -0.47 18.91 13.79
N SER A 177 -1.74 18.67 13.47
CA SER A 177 -2.82 18.53 14.45
C SER A 177 -3.09 17.08 14.88
N LEU A 178 -2.29 16.09 14.46
CA LEU A 178 -2.45 14.72 14.97
C LEU A 178 -2.27 14.71 16.51
N PRO A 179 -3.26 14.22 17.27
CA PRO A 179 -3.12 14.07 18.71
C PRO A 179 -2.23 12.88 19.08
N SER A 180 -1.76 12.86 20.33
CA SER A 180 -1.01 11.74 20.89
C SER A 180 -1.80 10.43 20.83
N CYS A 181 -1.09 9.34 20.52
CA CYS A 181 -1.63 7.98 20.65
C CYS A 181 -1.84 7.61 22.13
N PRO A 182 -2.67 6.57 22.41
CA PRO A 182 -2.66 5.90 23.71
C PRO A 182 -1.26 5.41 24.11
N PRO A 183 -1.02 5.11 25.40
CA PRO A 183 0.31 4.68 25.89
C PRO A 183 0.94 3.51 25.11
N ASP A 184 0.14 2.53 24.69
CA ASP A 184 0.60 1.36 23.94
C ASP A 184 0.76 1.60 22.43
N GLY A 185 0.58 2.85 22.00
CA GLY A 185 0.61 3.30 20.61
C GLY A 185 -0.72 3.14 19.88
N CYS A 186 -0.72 3.58 18.62
CA CYS A 186 -1.81 3.42 17.67
C CYS A 186 -1.52 2.26 16.71
N THR A 187 -2.53 1.91 15.92
CA THR A 187 -2.35 1.09 14.72
C THR A 187 -2.36 1.98 13.48
N CYS A 188 -1.37 1.80 12.61
CA CYS A 188 -1.32 2.44 11.31
C CYS A 188 -1.41 1.39 10.21
N ALA A 189 -1.74 1.83 9.00
CA ALA A 189 -1.71 0.97 7.83
C ALA A 189 -1.16 1.70 6.61
N TRP A 190 -0.38 0.99 5.81
CA TRP A 190 0.02 1.40 4.47
C TRP A 190 -0.92 0.78 3.44
N GLY A 191 -1.23 1.54 2.39
CA GLY A 191 -2.11 1.10 1.32
C GLY A 191 -1.66 1.55 -0.06
N TRP A 192 -1.92 0.69 -1.04
CA TRP A 192 -1.67 0.95 -2.45
C TRP A 192 -2.67 0.19 -3.32
N VAL A 193 -3.20 0.86 -4.35
CA VAL A 193 -3.98 0.25 -5.42
C VAL A 193 -3.30 0.61 -6.75
N PRO A 194 -2.72 -0.36 -7.47
CA PRO A 194 -2.13 -0.14 -8.79
C PRO A 194 -3.08 0.47 -9.82
N ASN A 195 -2.53 1.19 -10.80
CA ASN A 195 -3.31 1.75 -11.90
C ASN A 195 -2.90 1.16 -13.26
N GLY A 196 -3.82 0.46 -13.92
CA GLY A 196 -3.73 0.08 -15.33
C GLY A 196 -2.75 -1.04 -15.70
N CYS A 197 -1.68 -1.25 -14.93
CA CYS A 197 -0.67 -2.28 -15.20
C CYS A 197 -0.85 -3.53 -14.34
N GLY A 198 -1.16 -4.66 -14.96
CA GLY A 198 -1.26 -5.96 -14.27
C GLY A 198 -2.63 -6.26 -13.66
N GLN A 199 -2.67 -7.16 -12.68
CA GLN A 199 -3.91 -7.55 -12.00
C GLN A 199 -4.46 -6.37 -11.20
N PRO A 200 -5.77 -6.08 -11.26
CA PRO A 200 -6.38 -4.98 -10.53
C PRO A 200 -6.57 -5.37 -9.05
N ASN A 201 -5.47 -5.44 -8.32
CA ASN A 201 -5.36 -5.86 -6.93
C ASN A 201 -5.19 -4.65 -5.99
N MET A 202 -4.98 -4.92 -4.70
CA MET A 202 -4.56 -3.91 -3.73
C MET A 202 -3.49 -4.45 -2.78
N TYR A 203 -2.86 -3.56 -2.05
CA TYR A 203 -1.92 -3.88 -0.98
C TYR A 203 -2.33 -3.16 0.28
N HIS A 204 -2.24 -3.86 1.41
CA HIS A 204 -2.66 -3.35 2.70
C HIS A 204 -1.82 -4.00 3.81
N GLN A 205 -1.10 -3.18 4.58
CA GLN A 205 -0.13 -3.64 5.57
C GLN A 205 -0.30 -2.88 6.87
N ALA A 206 -0.30 -3.59 7.99
CA ALA A 206 -0.47 -3.00 9.31
C ALA A 206 0.86 -2.73 10.01
N PHE A 207 0.86 -1.69 10.84
CA PHE A 207 2.00 -1.22 11.62
C PHE A 207 1.55 -0.78 13.00
N LYS A 208 2.43 -0.92 13.99
CA LYS A 208 2.37 -0.12 15.22
C LYS A 208 2.99 1.25 14.93
N CYS A 209 2.31 2.30 15.39
CA CYS A 209 2.79 3.67 15.25
C CYS A 209 2.53 4.49 16.51
N ARG A 210 3.22 5.63 16.64
CA ARG A 210 2.97 6.60 17.70
C ARG A 210 3.15 8.00 17.15
N VAL A 211 2.42 8.96 17.70
CA VAL A 211 2.57 10.38 17.37
C VAL A 211 3.56 11.02 18.34
N SER A 212 4.64 11.58 17.82
CA SER A 212 5.61 12.39 18.57
C SER A 212 5.35 13.88 18.31
N ASN A 213 5.77 14.73 19.24
CA ASN A 213 5.59 16.20 19.16
C ASN A 213 4.13 16.66 18.99
N ALA A 214 3.15 15.87 19.41
CA ALA A 214 1.74 16.24 19.35
C ALA A 214 1.47 17.49 20.22
N LYS A 215 0.86 18.50 19.61
CA LYS A 215 0.44 19.75 20.29
C LYS A 215 -1.08 19.92 20.36
N SER A 216 -1.80 19.18 19.52
CA SER A 216 -3.25 19.18 19.43
C SER A 216 -3.83 18.07 20.30
N SER A 217 -4.98 18.34 20.91
CA SER A 217 -5.85 17.34 21.54
C SER A 217 -7.12 17.07 20.74
N VAL A 218 -7.27 17.71 19.57
CA VAL A 218 -8.45 17.56 18.71
C VAL A 218 -8.44 16.15 18.10
N PRO A 219 -9.47 15.32 18.33
CA PRO A 219 -9.50 13.96 17.83
C PRO A 219 -9.62 13.93 16.30
N VAL A 220 -9.04 12.89 15.69
CA VAL A 220 -9.35 12.52 14.31
C VAL A 220 -10.82 12.13 14.22
N LYS A 221 -11.52 12.65 13.22
CA LYS A 221 -12.96 12.44 13.03
C LYS A 221 -13.21 11.01 12.55
N VAL A 222 -13.94 10.25 13.35
CA VAL A 222 -14.46 8.91 13.02
C VAL A 222 -15.99 8.89 13.21
N PRO A 223 -16.74 8.04 12.49
CA PRO A 223 -16.28 7.14 11.42
C PRO A 223 -15.83 7.93 10.18
N ALA A 224 -14.74 7.48 9.54
CA ALA A 224 -14.29 8.01 8.27
C ALA A 224 -15.21 7.53 7.13
N ALA A 225 -15.37 8.38 6.12
CA ALA A 225 -16.20 8.08 4.96
C ALA A 225 -15.40 7.34 3.88
N ALA A 226 -16.05 6.40 3.19
CA ALA A 226 -15.45 5.77 2.01
C ALA A 226 -15.17 6.84 0.93
N PRO A 227 -13.97 6.86 0.32
CA PRO A 227 -13.68 7.78 -0.76
C PRO A 227 -14.53 7.46 -1.99
N LYS A 228 -14.78 8.46 -2.84
CA LYS A 228 -15.57 8.30 -4.08
C LYS A 228 -14.79 8.86 -5.25
N TRP A 229 -14.99 8.26 -6.42
CA TRP A 229 -14.46 8.80 -7.65
C TRP A 229 -15.06 10.19 -7.91
N CYS A 230 -14.19 11.18 -8.00
CA CYS A 230 -14.54 12.58 -8.21
C CYS A 230 -13.59 13.26 -9.21
N GLU A 231 -12.90 12.46 -10.03
CA GLU A 231 -11.95 12.98 -11.02
C GLU A 231 -12.61 14.07 -11.85
N GLY A 232 -12.05 15.28 -11.76
CA GLY A 232 -12.53 16.40 -12.52
C GLY A 232 -13.69 17.19 -11.96
N ASN A 233 -14.23 16.77 -10.84
CA ASN A 233 -15.23 17.50 -10.09
C ASN A 233 -14.87 17.45 -8.61
N GLU A 234 -13.94 18.33 -8.19
CA GLU A 234 -13.44 18.34 -6.81
C GLU A 234 -14.55 18.61 -5.78
N SER A 235 -15.59 19.36 -6.15
CA SER A 235 -16.75 19.59 -5.29
C SER A 235 -17.59 18.33 -5.02
N ALA A 236 -17.45 17.30 -5.85
CA ALA A 236 -18.07 15.99 -5.63
C ALA A 236 -17.20 15.03 -4.79
N CYS A 237 -15.98 15.43 -4.44
CA CYS A 237 -15.11 14.61 -3.60
C CYS A 237 -15.60 14.55 -2.16
N VAL A 238 -15.28 13.44 -1.49
CA VAL A 238 -15.51 13.28 -0.05
C VAL A 238 -14.49 14.13 0.72
N GLY A 239 -14.98 15.18 1.38
CA GLY A 239 -14.20 16.01 2.28
C GLY A 239 -13.99 15.38 3.66
N GLY A 240 -12.97 15.83 4.37
CA GLY A 240 -12.67 15.37 5.73
C GLY A 240 -12.03 13.99 5.80
N SER A 241 -12.25 13.31 6.94
CA SER A 241 -11.69 11.99 7.22
C SER A 241 -12.21 10.94 6.25
N LYS A 242 -11.27 10.30 5.55
CA LYS A 242 -11.52 9.25 4.56
C LYS A 242 -10.92 7.93 4.99
N GLN A 243 -11.64 6.86 4.69
CA GLN A 243 -11.15 5.49 4.82
C GLN A 243 -10.04 5.23 3.80
N MET A 244 -9.28 4.15 4.00
CA MET A 244 -8.44 3.61 2.93
C MET A 244 -9.31 3.07 1.78
N ILE A 245 -8.69 2.84 0.61
CA ILE A 245 -9.38 2.24 -0.53
C ILE A 245 -9.37 0.72 -0.38
N TYR A 246 -10.56 0.11 -0.29
CA TYR A 246 -10.77 -1.33 -0.31
C TYR A 246 -11.51 -1.70 -1.60
N TRP A 247 -10.82 -2.42 -2.48
CA TRP A 247 -11.27 -2.64 -3.85
C TRP A 247 -10.88 -4.03 -4.38
N ASN A 248 -11.71 -4.57 -5.28
CA ASN A 248 -11.56 -5.88 -5.91
C ASN A 248 -11.35 -7.08 -4.98
N GLN A 249 -11.97 -7.04 -3.80
CA GLN A 249 -12.08 -8.17 -2.89
C GLN A 249 -13.41 -8.91 -3.05
N LYS A 250 -13.53 -10.12 -2.48
CA LYS A 250 -14.83 -10.82 -2.45
C LYS A 250 -15.81 -10.18 -1.48
N GLU A 251 -15.30 -9.60 -0.39
CA GLU A 251 -16.09 -9.00 0.68
C GLU A 251 -15.42 -7.71 1.17
N GLY A 252 -16.22 -6.76 1.67
CA GLY A 252 -15.71 -5.56 2.35
C GLY A 252 -15.10 -4.48 1.46
N ASN A 253 -15.43 -4.46 0.15
CA ASN A 253 -15.10 -3.31 -0.70
C ASN A 253 -15.87 -2.07 -0.25
N ASN A 254 -15.21 -0.90 -0.24
CA ASN A 254 -15.86 0.38 0.03
C ASN A 254 -15.85 1.32 -1.19
N VAL A 255 -15.14 0.94 -2.26
CA VAL A 255 -15.08 1.68 -3.52
C VAL A 255 -15.61 0.80 -4.65
N VAL A 256 -16.42 1.40 -5.52
CA VAL A 256 -16.85 0.83 -6.79
C VAL A 256 -16.58 1.87 -7.87
N VAL A 257 -15.90 1.47 -8.94
CA VAL A 257 -15.59 2.32 -10.08
C VAL A 257 -15.92 1.59 -11.38
N ASP A 258 -16.36 2.33 -12.37
CA ASP A 258 -16.74 1.83 -13.69
C ASP A 258 -16.40 2.84 -14.80
N GLY A 259 -16.31 2.35 -16.04
CA GLY A 259 -16.01 3.18 -17.20
C GLY A 259 -14.54 3.60 -17.30
N ARG A 260 -14.30 4.74 -17.96
CA ARG A 260 -12.96 5.25 -18.25
C ARG A 260 -12.63 6.51 -17.45
N ASP A 261 -11.35 6.69 -17.13
CA ASP A 261 -10.82 7.93 -16.58
C ASP A 261 -10.60 8.98 -17.69
N ARG A 262 -10.12 10.17 -17.32
CA ARG A 262 -9.82 11.25 -18.27
C ARG A 262 -8.71 10.95 -19.27
N ARG A 263 -7.85 9.96 -18.98
CA ARG A 263 -6.77 9.50 -19.87
C ARG A 263 -7.27 8.44 -20.84
N GLY A 264 -8.51 7.96 -20.66
CA GLY A 264 -9.10 6.91 -21.47
C GLY A 264 -8.79 5.50 -20.97
N ASP A 265 -8.12 5.35 -19.83
CA ASP A 265 -7.87 4.06 -19.20
C ASP A 265 -9.13 3.59 -18.45
N PHE A 266 -9.25 2.28 -18.16
CA PHE A 266 -10.28 1.82 -17.24
C PHE A 266 -10.00 2.39 -15.85
N LYS A 267 -11.04 2.90 -15.18
CA LYS A 267 -10.87 3.49 -13.84
C LYS A 267 -10.30 2.46 -12.88
N SER A 268 -9.18 2.82 -12.25
CA SER A 268 -8.66 2.17 -11.05
C SER A 268 -8.59 3.21 -9.94
N PRO A 269 -9.19 2.97 -8.76
CA PRO A 269 -9.11 3.95 -7.68
C PRO A 269 -7.66 4.03 -7.19
N GLY A 270 -7.17 5.23 -6.90
CA GLY A 270 -5.81 5.44 -6.40
C GLY A 270 -5.78 6.48 -5.29
N TYR A 271 -4.66 6.55 -4.58
CA TYR A 271 -4.45 7.57 -3.55
C TYR A 271 -4.00 8.87 -4.19
N ASN A 272 -4.96 9.52 -4.88
CA ASN A 272 -4.76 10.75 -5.63
C ASN A 272 -6.04 11.59 -5.72
N MET A 273 -5.97 12.75 -6.41
CA MET A 273 -7.11 13.67 -6.55
C MET A 273 -8.32 13.04 -7.25
N GLY A 274 -8.15 11.98 -8.05
CA GLY A 274 -9.27 11.26 -8.66
C GLY A 274 -10.24 10.67 -7.63
N MET A 275 -9.74 10.42 -6.40
CA MET A 275 -10.51 9.94 -5.25
C MET A 275 -10.63 10.98 -4.12
N GLY A 276 -10.21 12.23 -4.36
CA GLY A 276 -10.28 13.32 -3.38
C GLY A 276 -9.19 13.30 -2.30
N PHE A 277 -8.10 12.57 -2.51
CA PHE A 277 -6.93 12.62 -1.63
C PHE A 277 -5.92 13.62 -2.15
N ARG A 278 -5.52 14.61 -1.35
CA ARG A 278 -4.45 15.56 -1.72
C ARG A 278 -3.08 14.92 -1.49
N ASP A 279 -2.04 15.36 -2.20
CA ASP A 279 -0.66 14.95 -1.89
C ASP A 279 -0.23 15.52 -0.53
N GLY A 280 0.54 14.74 0.24
CA GLY A 280 1.03 15.09 1.56
C GLY A 280 0.04 14.82 2.71
N ALA A 281 0.14 15.64 3.76
CA ALA A 281 -0.65 15.52 4.98
C ALA A 281 -2.14 15.86 4.76
N GLN A 282 -3.04 15.01 5.24
CA GLN A 282 -4.48 15.25 5.21
C GLN A 282 -4.91 16.08 6.43
N ASN A 283 -5.02 17.39 6.27
CA ASN A 283 -5.23 18.33 7.38
C ASN A 283 -6.71 18.58 7.74
N ASP A 284 -7.66 18.07 6.95
CA ASP A 284 -9.11 18.25 7.13
C ASP A 284 -9.77 17.10 7.91
N ILE A 285 -8.98 16.18 8.48
CA ILE A 285 -9.47 14.94 9.10
C ILE A 285 -9.93 15.09 10.57
N PHE A 286 -9.91 16.27 11.16
CA PHE A 286 -10.13 16.49 12.60
C PHE A 286 -11.56 16.92 12.94
N GLY A 287 -12.01 16.62 14.16
CA GLY A 287 -13.31 17.04 14.68
C GLY A 287 -13.33 18.52 15.09
N GLY A 288 -13.94 19.38 14.28
CA GLY A 288 -14.04 20.83 14.50
C GLY A 288 -14.15 21.53 13.14
N SER A 289 -14.79 22.70 13.05
CA SER A 289 -14.91 23.41 11.77
C SER A 289 -13.52 23.57 11.12
N PRO A 290 -13.40 23.36 9.79
CA PRO A 290 -12.12 23.52 9.10
C PRO A 290 -11.58 24.92 9.37
N ALA A 291 -10.35 25.00 9.90
CA ALA A 291 -9.63 26.26 9.92
C ALA A 291 -9.60 26.78 8.47
N PRO A 292 -9.98 28.05 8.21
CA PRO A 292 -10.03 28.56 6.86
C PRO A 292 -8.63 28.43 6.25
N ALA A 293 -8.59 27.84 5.05
CA ALA A 293 -7.38 27.78 4.24
C ALA A 293 -6.76 29.18 4.19
N SER A 294 -5.54 29.30 4.73
CA SER A 294 -4.74 30.52 4.53
C SER A 294 -4.42 30.62 3.05
N SER A 295 -5.28 31.35 2.33
CA SER A 295 -5.00 31.82 0.99
C SER A 295 -3.92 32.89 1.11
N SER A 296 -2.70 32.53 0.75
CA SER A 296 -1.61 33.48 0.50
C SER A 296 -1.98 34.31 -0.74
N THR A 297 -2.81 35.33 -0.53
CA THR A 297 -3.02 36.38 -1.52
C THR A 297 -1.87 37.38 -1.40
N SER A 298 -0.95 37.28 -2.35
CA SER A 298 0.03 38.30 -2.68
C SER A 298 -0.66 39.62 -3.00
N SER A 299 -0.56 40.59 -2.08
CA SER A 299 -0.85 41.99 -2.39
C SER A 299 0.45 42.79 -2.32
N SER A 300 0.90 43.17 -3.51
CA SER A 300 1.87 44.22 -3.76
C SER A 300 1.27 45.56 -3.36
N GLY A 301 1.84 46.18 -2.33
CA GLY A 301 1.48 47.54 -1.91
C GLY A 301 2.64 48.14 -1.12
N GLY A 302 3.49 48.89 -1.81
CA GLY A 302 4.66 49.53 -1.23
C GLY A 302 4.30 50.65 -0.27
N SER A 303 5.10 50.80 0.78
CA SER A 303 5.44 52.09 1.40
C SER A 303 6.75 51.97 2.18
N LYS A 304 7.61 52.97 1.96
CA LYS A 304 8.98 53.16 2.46
C LYS A 304 9.04 53.42 3.98
N PRO A 305 10.25 53.42 4.59
CA PRO A 305 10.47 53.18 6.00
C PRO A 305 10.50 54.46 6.84
N THR A 306 10.31 54.32 8.15
CA THR A 306 10.72 55.33 9.13
C THR A 306 11.45 54.64 10.28
N SER A 307 12.69 55.05 10.45
CA SER A 307 13.60 54.77 11.56
C SER A 307 13.12 55.40 12.85
N THR A 308 13.27 54.74 14.00
CA THR A 308 13.80 55.39 15.22
C THR A 308 14.45 54.38 16.16
N GLN A 309 15.56 54.79 16.74
CA GLN A 309 16.49 54.12 17.64
C GLN A 309 16.00 54.04 19.09
N GLY A 310 16.68 53.18 19.87
CA GLY A 310 16.87 53.31 21.33
C GLY A 310 15.82 52.59 22.18
N ALA A 311 16.13 51.87 23.26
CA ALA A 311 17.33 51.86 24.09
C ALA A 311 17.44 50.55 24.89
N LYS A 312 18.68 50.24 25.27
CA LYS A 312 19.11 49.27 26.30
C LYS A 312 18.48 49.60 27.66
N VAL A 313 18.09 48.59 28.44
CA VAL A 313 18.34 48.55 29.91
C VAL A 313 18.48 47.09 30.37
N ASN A 314 19.60 46.81 31.06
CA ASN A 314 19.92 45.58 31.80
C ASN A 314 19.04 45.43 33.04
N ASN A 315 18.83 44.19 33.53
CA ASN A 315 19.13 43.81 34.93
C ASN A 315 18.71 42.36 35.23
N ALA A 316 19.71 41.50 35.40
CA ALA A 316 19.78 40.56 36.52
C ALA A 316 20.32 41.35 37.75
N PRO A 317 20.32 40.87 39.03
CA PRO A 317 20.52 39.45 39.39
C PRO A 317 19.94 38.95 40.75
N THR A 318 20.22 37.66 41.04
CA THR A 318 20.53 37.03 42.36
C THR A 318 19.46 36.85 43.45
N SER A 319 19.23 35.59 43.87
CA SER A 319 19.49 35.05 45.24
C SER A 319 18.97 33.61 45.40
N THR A 320 19.81 32.58 45.64
CA THR A 320 20.17 31.94 46.95
C THR A 320 19.11 30.90 47.40
N ALA A 321 19.29 29.58 47.26
CA ALA A 321 20.09 28.58 48.02
C ALA A 321 19.41 27.96 49.28
N ALA A 322 19.76 26.68 49.51
CA ALA A 322 19.44 25.77 50.63
C ALA A 322 18.02 25.12 50.62
N GLY A 323 17.83 23.82 50.81
CA GLY A 323 18.68 22.74 51.30
C GLY A 323 18.10 22.18 52.59
N SER A 324 17.52 20.98 52.56
CA SER A 324 17.37 20.13 53.74
C SER A 324 16.96 18.69 53.42
N THR A 325 17.82 17.82 53.91
CA THR A 325 17.81 16.37 54.00
C THR A 325 16.78 15.87 55.04
N SER A 326 16.18 14.70 54.82
CA SER A 326 15.81 13.81 55.93
C SER A 326 15.84 12.35 55.51
N THR A 327 16.67 11.62 56.25
CA THR A 327 17.04 10.20 56.19
C THR A 327 16.09 9.37 57.09
N SER A 328 16.21 8.03 56.97
CA SER A 328 15.77 6.93 57.85
C SER A 328 14.41 6.28 57.51
N SER A 329 14.19 4.96 57.54
CA SER A 329 15.06 3.80 57.82
C SER A 329 14.32 2.47 57.54
N SER A 330 15.07 1.49 57.02
CA SER A 330 15.04 0.02 57.23
C SER A 330 13.81 -0.76 57.74
N SER A 331 13.47 -1.84 57.03
CA SER A 331 13.16 -3.19 57.58
C SER A 331 13.27 -4.23 56.44
N SER A 332 14.28 -5.10 56.47
CA SER A 332 14.27 -6.49 56.97
C SER A 332 13.92 -7.56 55.92
N SER A 333 14.89 -8.46 55.75
CA SER A 333 15.06 -9.62 54.87
C SER A 333 14.08 -10.79 55.03
N SER A 334 13.80 -11.50 53.94
CA SER A 334 13.73 -12.98 53.84
C SER A 334 13.75 -13.45 52.37
N PRO A 335 14.20 -14.69 52.09
CA PRO A 335 14.81 -15.07 50.81
C PRO A 335 13.79 -15.55 49.78
N ALA A 336 13.95 -15.11 48.52
CA ALA A 336 13.16 -15.59 47.39
C ALA A 336 13.80 -16.85 46.79
N GLU A 337 13.00 -17.90 46.71
CA GLU A 337 13.30 -19.18 46.08
C GLU A 337 13.67 -19.04 44.60
N THR A 338 14.67 -19.82 44.21
CA THR A 338 15.07 -20.11 42.84
C THR A 338 13.94 -20.82 42.07
N PRO A 339 13.41 -20.30 40.94
CA PRO A 339 12.55 -21.08 40.09
C PRO A 339 13.38 -22.02 39.21
N LYS A 340 13.09 -23.31 39.35
CA LYS A 340 13.57 -24.40 38.51
C LYS A 340 13.28 -24.13 37.03
N ALA A 341 14.29 -24.38 36.20
CA ALA A 341 14.17 -24.44 34.75
C ALA A 341 13.11 -25.46 34.33
N PHE A 342 12.01 -24.98 33.73
CA PHE A 342 11.06 -25.83 33.04
C PHE A 342 11.49 -25.93 31.58
N SER A 343 12.04 -27.09 31.22
CA SER A 343 12.31 -27.48 29.84
C SER A 343 10.99 -27.77 29.13
N GLU A 344 10.33 -26.74 28.60
CA GLU A 344 9.16 -26.90 27.74
C GLU A 344 9.61 -27.09 26.29
N LYS A 345 9.62 -28.36 25.84
CA LYS A 345 9.66 -28.67 24.41
C LYS A 345 8.44 -28.02 23.77
N ALA A 346 8.67 -26.93 23.04
CA ALA A 346 7.68 -26.25 22.22
C ALA A 346 7.02 -27.25 21.24
N GLN A 347 5.86 -27.78 21.62
CA GLN A 347 4.97 -28.45 20.69
C GLN A 347 4.36 -27.39 19.79
N ARG A 348 4.82 -27.38 18.53
CA ARG A 348 4.19 -26.66 17.41
C ARG A 348 2.66 -26.80 17.46
N PRO A 349 1.87 -25.73 17.33
CA PRO A 349 0.46 -25.88 17.05
C PRO A 349 0.28 -26.42 15.62
N GLN A 350 0.06 -27.74 15.49
CA GLN A 350 -0.25 -28.46 14.23
C GLN A 350 -1.41 -27.81 13.43
N SER A 351 -2.20 -26.96 14.08
CA SER A 351 -3.27 -26.13 13.50
C SER A 351 -2.80 -25.23 12.35
N CYS A 352 -1.62 -24.59 12.45
CA CYS A 352 -1.18 -23.59 11.46
C CYS A 352 -0.69 -24.23 10.14
N GLN A 353 -0.03 -25.40 10.23
CA GLN A 353 0.41 -26.15 9.05
C GLN A 353 -0.75 -26.82 8.30
N ARG A 354 -1.76 -27.32 9.04
CA ARG A 354 -2.99 -27.85 8.43
C ARG A 354 -3.77 -26.76 7.68
N LYS A 355 -3.84 -25.54 8.23
CA LYS A 355 -4.50 -24.40 7.58
C LYS A 355 -3.80 -23.97 6.29
N ARG A 356 -2.46 -23.92 6.27
CA ARG A 356 -1.67 -23.63 5.06
C ARG A 356 -1.84 -24.70 3.97
N ARG A 357 -1.87 -25.98 4.34
CA ARG A 357 -2.12 -27.08 3.39
C ARG A 357 -3.52 -27.01 2.79
N ARG A 358 -4.53 -26.64 3.60
CA ARG A 358 -5.90 -26.45 3.12
C ARG A 358 -6.02 -25.27 2.15
N ALA A 359 -5.45 -24.11 2.49
CA ALA A 359 -5.47 -22.93 1.61
C ALA A 359 -4.69 -23.17 0.30
N ALA A 360 -3.60 -23.95 0.33
CA ALA A 360 -2.88 -24.35 -0.88
C ALA A 360 -3.68 -25.33 -1.75
N ALA A 361 -4.43 -26.25 -1.14
CA ALA A 361 -5.32 -27.18 -1.86
C ALA A 361 -6.50 -26.43 -2.49
N GLU A 362 -7.13 -25.50 -1.76
CA GLU A 362 -8.24 -24.68 -2.26
C GLU A 362 -7.80 -23.76 -3.42
N ARG A 363 -6.56 -23.23 -3.38
CA ARG A 363 -5.97 -22.50 -4.52
C ARG A 363 -5.77 -23.37 -5.76
N ARG A 364 -5.21 -24.57 -5.60
CA ARG A 364 -5.03 -25.52 -6.71
C ARG A 364 -6.35 -25.95 -7.33
N GLU A 365 -7.39 -26.12 -6.52
CA GLU A 365 -8.73 -26.44 -7.01
C GLU A 365 -9.34 -25.27 -7.79
N MET A 366 -9.13 -24.03 -7.35
CA MET A 366 -9.58 -22.84 -8.06
C MET A 366 -8.85 -22.66 -9.41
N GLU A 367 -7.54 -22.85 -9.43
CA GLU A 367 -6.72 -22.83 -10.66
C GLU A 367 -7.19 -23.90 -11.66
N ALA A 368 -7.45 -25.13 -11.19
CA ALA A 368 -7.97 -26.21 -12.04
C ALA A 368 -9.36 -25.89 -12.61
N ARG A 369 -10.25 -25.28 -11.82
CA ARG A 369 -11.58 -24.84 -12.30
C ARG A 369 -11.47 -23.73 -13.34
N GLU A 370 -10.52 -22.80 -13.18
CA GLU A 370 -10.30 -21.74 -14.15
C GLU A 370 -9.71 -22.29 -15.46
N GLU A 371 -8.81 -23.27 -15.38
CA GLU A 371 -8.27 -23.96 -16.56
C GLU A 371 -9.37 -24.69 -17.35
N VAL A 372 -10.26 -25.42 -16.67
CA VAL A 372 -11.43 -26.05 -17.31
C VAL A 372 -12.31 -25.02 -18.00
N ARG A 373 -12.60 -23.89 -17.33
CA ARG A 373 -13.40 -22.80 -17.91
C ARG A 373 -12.73 -22.20 -19.16
N ARG A 374 -11.41 -22.03 -19.15
CA ARG A 374 -10.66 -21.53 -20.32
C ARG A 374 -10.75 -22.50 -21.50
N GLU A 375 -10.65 -23.80 -21.24
CA GLU A 375 -10.81 -24.83 -22.27
C GLU A 375 -12.25 -24.89 -22.83
N GLU A 376 -13.28 -24.69 -22.00
CA GLU A 376 -14.66 -24.58 -22.47
C GLU A 376 -14.87 -23.36 -23.38
N VAL A 377 -14.32 -22.20 -23.02
CA VAL A 377 -14.40 -20.99 -23.86
C VAL A 377 -13.71 -21.22 -25.21
N LYS A 378 -12.52 -21.84 -25.24
CA LYS A 378 -11.84 -22.18 -26.49
C LYS A 378 -12.68 -23.12 -27.36
N ARG A 379 -13.32 -24.13 -26.76
CA ARG A 379 -14.20 -25.05 -27.49
C ARG A 379 -15.39 -24.34 -28.12
N GLU A 380 -16.02 -23.42 -27.39
CA GLU A 380 -17.13 -22.62 -27.91
C GLU A 380 -16.68 -21.67 -29.03
N GLU A 381 -15.48 -21.11 -28.96
CA GLU A 381 -14.91 -20.29 -30.02
C GLU A 381 -14.64 -21.10 -31.30
N VAL A 382 -14.07 -22.31 -31.17
CA VAL A 382 -13.87 -23.23 -32.31
C VAL A 382 -15.21 -23.59 -32.97
N LYS A 383 -16.25 -23.92 -32.19
CA LYS A 383 -17.58 -24.19 -32.73
C LYS A 383 -18.15 -22.99 -33.50
N ARG A 384 -17.98 -21.78 -32.97
CA ARG A 384 -18.44 -20.55 -33.66
C ARG A 384 -17.72 -20.35 -34.99
N GLU A 385 -16.42 -20.61 -35.06
CA GLU A 385 -15.66 -20.53 -36.30
C GLU A 385 -16.06 -21.62 -37.32
N GLU A 386 -16.38 -22.83 -36.86
CA GLU A 386 -16.92 -23.88 -37.74
C GLU A 386 -18.29 -23.50 -38.32
N VAL A 387 -19.20 -22.95 -37.51
CA VAL A 387 -20.51 -22.47 -37.99
C VAL A 387 -20.33 -21.39 -39.04
N LYS A 388 -19.46 -20.40 -38.81
CA LYS A 388 -19.16 -19.35 -39.80
C LYS A 388 -18.61 -19.94 -41.10
N ARG A 389 -17.73 -20.94 -41.03
CA ARG A 389 -17.20 -21.62 -42.22
C ARG A 389 -18.29 -22.33 -43.03
N GLU A 390 -19.23 -23.00 -42.36
CA GLU A 390 -20.35 -23.65 -43.03
C GLU A 390 -21.33 -22.65 -43.65
N GLU A 391 -21.59 -21.52 -43.00
CA GLU A 391 -22.39 -20.42 -43.58
C GLU A 391 -21.74 -19.85 -44.85
N VAL A 392 -20.42 -19.63 -44.84
CA VAL A 392 -19.67 -19.18 -46.02
C VAL A 392 -19.75 -20.20 -47.15
N LYS A 393 -19.61 -21.50 -46.86
CA LYS A 393 -19.75 -22.56 -47.88
C LYS A 393 -21.14 -22.58 -48.50
N ARG A 394 -22.20 -22.41 -47.70
CA ARG A 394 -23.58 -22.32 -48.21
C ARG A 394 -23.79 -21.10 -49.12
N ALA A 395 -23.24 -19.95 -48.73
CA ALA A 395 -23.32 -18.74 -49.54
C ALA A 395 -22.64 -18.91 -50.91
N ILE A 396 -21.48 -19.56 -50.95
CA ILE A 396 -20.74 -19.83 -52.20
C ILE A 396 -21.46 -20.89 -53.06
N GLY A 397 -21.98 -21.97 -52.45
CA GLY A 397 -22.73 -23.00 -53.16
C GLY A 397 -24.04 -22.51 -53.78
N GLY A 398 -24.70 -21.53 -53.16
CA GLY A 398 -25.91 -20.90 -53.68
C GLY A 398 -25.68 -20.11 -54.98
N HIS A 399 -24.50 -19.50 -55.16
CA HIS A 399 -24.18 -18.76 -56.38
C HIS A 399 -23.95 -19.65 -57.61
N HIS A 400 -23.46 -20.87 -57.43
CA HIS A 400 -23.30 -21.82 -58.55
C HIS A 400 -24.65 -22.37 -59.06
N ALA A 401 -25.66 -22.49 -58.20
CA ALA A 401 -27.00 -22.95 -58.59
C ALA A 401 -27.80 -21.90 -59.39
N VAL A 402 -27.50 -20.60 -59.22
CA VAL A 402 -28.19 -19.51 -59.95
C VAL A 402 -27.63 -19.35 -61.37
N HIS A 403 -26.37 -19.69 -61.62
CA HIS A 403 -25.79 -19.63 -62.97
C HIS A 403 -26.21 -20.79 -63.89
N ALA A 404 -26.60 -21.94 -63.34
CA ALA A 404 -27.07 -23.08 -64.13
C ALA A 404 -28.52 -22.93 -64.64
N LYS A 405 -29.30 -21.98 -64.10
CA LYS A 405 -30.70 -21.72 -64.53
C LYS A 405 -30.86 -20.57 -65.53
N ARG A 406 -29.76 -19.98 -66.02
CA ARG A 406 -29.77 -18.88 -67.00
C ARG A 406 -29.30 -19.28 -68.42
N SER A 407 -29.16 -20.58 -68.68
CA SER A 407 -28.74 -21.12 -69.98
C SER A 407 -29.80 -22.05 -70.61
N PHE A 408 -31.08 -21.67 -70.50
CA PHE A 408 -32.17 -22.19 -71.33
C PHE A 408 -32.94 -21.03 -71.94
#